data_AF-A0A1Q6V224-F1
#
_entry.id   AF-A0A1Q6V224-F1
#
_cell.length_a   1.000
_cell.length_b   1.000
_cell.length_c   1.000
_cell.angle_alpha   90.00
_cell.angle_beta   90.00
_cell.angle_gamma   90.00
#
_symmetry.space_group_name_H-M   'P 1'
#
loop_
_entity.id
_entity.type
_entity.pdbx_description
1 polymer ?
#
loop_
_entity_poly.entity_id
_entity_poly.type
_entity_poly.pdbx_seq_one_letter_code
_entity_poly.pdbx_strand_id
1 'polypeptide(L)'
;MEDIDGEINQPNSQGNEKGCDLINELDSMISDMEEHITETKNFLSEVETDMQDLENDVLKIQNLIQEANNTLEVLSEDYGKHLPNCENNIDKDYAYMYAKKAQWQTLLHDILGLINPIGAFFITLRIFISNYIELLYHAYYLKEFEMDKYYHSKANCEATQEMGIIGLKAAEFLGNAKEGYDQYTYVHTHKVTLEEAIADSERDQVANRLGRERGRKYPYCDCSILMHDLLPDYKK
;
A
#
# COMPACT_ATOMS: atom_id res chain seq x y z
N MET A 1 5.88 -92.59 7.95
CA MET A 1 6.24 -93.16 9.25
C MET A 1 7.60 -92.57 9.57
N GLU A 2 7.63 -91.75 10.64
CA GLU A 2 8.80 -91.14 11.33
C GLU A 2 9.67 -90.19 10.47
N ASP A 3 9.55 -88.89 10.67
CA ASP A 3 10.23 -88.03 11.67
C ASP A 3 11.59 -87.54 11.16
N ILE A 4 11.80 -86.22 11.20
CA ILE A 4 12.88 -85.56 11.95
C ILE A 4 12.95 -84.09 11.55
N ASP A 5 12.68 -83.27 12.55
CA ASP A 5 12.99 -81.85 12.64
C ASP A 5 14.46 -81.55 12.32
N GLY A 6 14.68 -80.49 11.55
CA GLY A 6 15.98 -79.87 11.37
C GLY A 6 15.81 -78.36 11.42
N GLU A 7 16.08 -77.78 12.59
CA GLU A 7 16.08 -76.36 12.91
C GLU A 7 16.75 -75.51 11.81
N ILE A 8 16.03 -74.50 11.31
CA ILE A 8 16.68 -73.25 10.89
C ILE A 8 16.31 -72.21 11.93
N ASN A 9 17.29 -71.95 12.80
CA ASN A 9 17.36 -70.85 13.74
C ASN A 9 16.79 -69.56 13.14
N GLN A 10 15.92 -68.91 13.91
CA GLN A 10 15.58 -67.50 13.75
C GLN A 10 16.87 -66.68 13.65
N PRO A 11 17.04 -65.83 12.61
CA PRO A 11 17.82 -64.63 12.76
C PRO A 11 16.95 -63.62 13.50
N ASN A 12 17.29 -63.37 14.76
CA ASN A 12 16.99 -62.20 15.58
C ASN A 12 16.03 -61.17 14.95
N SER A 13 14.76 -61.25 15.35
CA SER A 13 13.81 -60.13 15.28
C SER A 13 14.15 -59.09 16.35
N GLN A 14 15.24 -58.35 16.15
CA GLN A 14 15.52 -57.11 16.91
C GLN A 14 15.45 -55.86 16.03
N GLY A 15 14.95 -55.99 14.79
CA GLY A 15 14.84 -54.89 13.83
C GLY A 15 13.42 -54.37 13.55
N ASN A 16 12.36 -54.95 14.14
CA ASN A 16 10.98 -54.72 13.69
C ASN A 16 10.12 -53.84 14.63
N GLU A 17 10.46 -53.69 15.91
CA GLU A 17 9.66 -52.87 16.84
C GLU A 17 9.83 -51.36 16.60
N LYS A 18 11.07 -50.89 16.40
CA LYS A 18 11.34 -49.46 16.15
C LYS A 18 10.74 -48.93 14.85
N GLY A 19 10.57 -49.79 13.84
CA GLY A 19 9.98 -49.41 12.56
C GLY A 19 8.47 -49.19 12.65
N CYS A 20 7.77 -50.03 13.43
CA CYS A 20 6.34 -49.86 13.67
C CYS A 20 6.03 -48.65 14.57
N ASP A 21 6.86 -48.35 15.57
CA ASP A 21 6.71 -47.15 16.40
C ASP A 21 6.86 -45.85 15.58
N LEU A 22 7.86 -45.79 14.69
CA LEU A 22 8.05 -44.66 13.78
C LEU A 22 6.90 -44.48 12.79
N ILE A 23 6.31 -45.58 12.29
CA ILE A 23 5.15 -45.54 11.40
C ILE A 23 3.92 -45.03 12.15
N ASN A 24 3.69 -45.51 13.38
CA ASN A 24 2.57 -45.05 14.21
C ASN A 24 2.70 -43.57 14.61
N GLU A 25 3.92 -43.10 14.91
CA GLU A 25 4.19 -41.68 15.16
C GLU A 25 3.94 -40.83 13.90
N LEU A 26 4.37 -41.30 12.72
CA LEU A 26 4.12 -40.63 11.45
C LEU A 26 2.62 -40.58 11.12
N ASP A 27 1.88 -41.66 11.34
CA ASP A 27 0.43 -41.70 11.12
C ASP A 27 -0.31 -40.75 12.07
N SER A 28 0.14 -40.66 13.34
CA SER A 28 -0.38 -39.67 14.29
C SER A 28 -0.12 -38.24 13.83
N MET A 29 1.11 -37.94 13.39
CA MET A 29 1.46 -36.61 12.87
C MET A 29 0.68 -36.26 11.59
N ILE A 30 0.41 -37.23 10.73
CA ILE A 30 -0.42 -37.05 9.53
C ILE A 30 -1.86 -36.73 9.93
N SER A 31 -2.42 -37.49 10.89
CA SER A 31 -3.77 -37.24 11.41
C SER A 31 -3.90 -35.83 12.01
N ASP A 32 -2.92 -35.39 12.81
CA ASP A 32 -2.90 -34.04 13.40
C ASP A 32 -2.80 -32.96 12.30
N MET A 33 -1.98 -33.20 11.26
CA MET A 33 -1.88 -32.29 10.12
C MET A 33 -3.20 -32.20 9.35
N GLU A 34 -3.92 -33.31 9.15
CA GLU A 34 -5.21 -33.33 8.46
C GLU A 34 -6.30 -32.58 9.26
N GLU A 35 -6.28 -32.67 10.59
CA GLU A 35 -7.14 -31.89 11.48
C GLU A 35 -6.86 -30.39 11.33
N HIS A 36 -5.60 -29.98 11.45
CA HIS A 36 -5.22 -28.57 11.30
C HIS A 36 -5.51 -28.00 9.91
N ILE A 37 -5.37 -28.81 8.85
CA ILE A 37 -5.77 -28.41 7.49
C ILE A 37 -7.28 -28.15 7.43
N THR A 38 -8.07 -28.97 8.13
CA THR A 38 -9.53 -28.83 8.17
C THR A 38 -9.95 -27.59 8.96
N GLU A 39 -9.35 -27.35 10.12
CA GLU A 39 -9.55 -26.12 10.90
C GLU A 39 -9.20 -24.87 10.08
N THR A 40 -8.07 -24.90 9.38
CA THR A 40 -7.61 -23.79 8.54
C THR A 40 -8.58 -23.51 7.39
N LYS A 41 -9.15 -24.54 6.76
CA LYS A 41 -10.15 -24.39 5.70
C LYS A 41 -11.44 -23.75 6.22
N ASN A 42 -11.90 -24.17 7.40
CA ASN A 42 -13.09 -23.59 8.01
C ASN A 42 -12.86 -22.11 8.34
N PHE A 43 -11.71 -21.79 8.95
CA PHE A 43 -11.33 -20.40 9.22
C PHE A 43 -11.24 -19.56 7.94
N LEU A 44 -10.66 -20.10 6.86
CA LEU A 44 -10.61 -19.40 5.57
C LEU A 44 -12.02 -19.11 5.01
N SER A 45 -12.94 -20.07 5.12
CA SER A 45 -14.33 -19.89 4.68
C SER A 45 -15.08 -18.82 5.48
N GLU A 46 -14.82 -18.72 6.78
CA GLU A 46 -15.38 -17.67 7.64
C GLU A 46 -14.82 -16.30 7.21
N VAL A 47 -13.49 -16.21 7.02
CA VAL A 47 -12.83 -14.99 6.55
C VAL A 47 -13.33 -14.54 5.18
N GLU A 48 -13.56 -15.47 4.24
CA GLU A 48 -14.14 -15.15 2.93
C GLU A 48 -15.55 -14.57 3.04
N THR A 49 -16.37 -15.10 3.96
CA THR A 49 -17.72 -14.59 4.21
C THR A 49 -17.67 -13.19 4.81
N ASP A 50 -16.85 -12.99 5.84
CA ASP A 50 -16.65 -11.68 6.48
C ASP A 50 -16.12 -10.64 5.48
N MET A 51 -15.26 -11.05 4.54
CA MET A 51 -14.72 -10.18 3.50
C MET A 51 -15.81 -9.74 2.50
N GLN A 52 -16.72 -10.64 2.11
CA GLN A 52 -17.86 -10.27 1.26
C GLN A 52 -18.81 -9.30 1.94
N ASP A 53 -19.08 -9.50 3.23
CA ASP A 53 -19.89 -8.57 4.02
C ASP A 53 -19.23 -7.20 4.12
N LEU A 54 -17.90 -7.17 4.34
CA LEU A 54 -17.11 -5.94 4.36
C LEU A 54 -17.14 -5.21 3.01
N GLU A 55 -17.02 -5.92 1.88
CA GLU A 55 -17.14 -5.34 0.53
C GLU A 55 -18.51 -4.70 0.31
N ASN A 56 -19.58 -5.36 0.75
CA ASN A 56 -20.94 -4.83 0.68
C ASN A 56 -21.12 -3.57 1.55
N ASP A 57 -20.53 -3.55 2.74
CA ASP A 57 -20.59 -2.38 3.62
C ASP A 57 -19.75 -1.21 3.08
N VAL A 58 -18.61 -1.48 2.44
CA VAL A 58 -17.82 -0.47 1.71
C VAL A 58 -18.64 0.18 0.61
N LEU A 59 -19.41 -0.59 -0.18
CA LEU A 59 -20.30 -0.04 -1.21
C LEU A 59 -21.37 0.87 -0.62
N LYS A 60 -21.97 0.49 0.53
CA LYS A 60 -22.94 1.35 1.24
C LYS A 60 -22.29 2.66 1.71
N ILE A 61 -21.08 2.58 2.28
CA ILE A 61 -20.32 3.75 2.74
C ILE A 61 -19.98 4.68 1.57
N GLN A 62 -19.57 4.14 0.42
CA GLN A 62 -19.32 4.91 -0.79
C GLN A 62 -20.55 5.72 -1.22
N ASN A 63 -21.72 5.09 -1.25
CA ASN A 63 -22.97 5.77 -1.57
C ASN A 63 -23.31 6.88 -0.55
N LEU A 64 -23.16 6.60 0.75
CA LEU A 64 -23.40 7.61 1.80
C LEU A 64 -22.44 8.79 1.73
N ILE A 65 -21.16 8.56 1.42
CA ILE A 65 -20.18 9.63 1.18
C ILE A 65 -20.58 10.47 -0.05
N GLN A 66 -21.07 9.83 -1.11
CA GLN A 66 -21.53 10.55 -2.30
C GLN A 66 -22.79 11.40 -2.01
N GLU A 67 -23.73 10.88 -1.23
CA GLU A 67 -24.90 11.65 -0.79
C GLU A 67 -24.49 12.84 0.10
N ALA A 68 -23.53 12.64 1.01
CA ALA A 68 -22.95 13.70 1.81
C ALA A 68 -22.22 14.74 0.95
N ASN A 69 -21.54 14.32 -0.12
CA ASN A 69 -20.90 15.23 -1.08
C ASN A 69 -21.92 16.15 -1.75
N ASN A 70 -22.97 15.56 -2.31
CA ASN A 70 -24.04 16.32 -2.97
C ASN A 70 -24.71 17.28 -1.99
N THR A 71 -24.95 16.84 -0.75
CA THR A 71 -25.55 17.68 0.29
C THR A 71 -24.63 18.84 0.69
N LEU A 72 -23.33 18.58 0.86
CA LEU A 72 -22.35 19.63 1.17
C LEU A 72 -22.19 20.63 0.02
N GLU A 73 -22.30 20.18 -1.23
CA GLU A 73 -22.28 21.08 -2.39
C GLU A 73 -23.47 22.03 -2.38
N VAL A 74 -24.68 21.53 -2.13
CA VAL A 74 -25.88 22.38 -1.95
C VAL A 74 -25.71 23.34 -0.78
N LEU A 75 -25.26 22.84 0.38
CA LEU A 75 -25.03 23.68 1.56
C LEU A 75 -23.91 24.71 1.35
N SER A 76 -22.99 24.49 0.42
CA SER A 76 -21.93 25.46 0.12
C SER A 76 -22.47 26.77 -0.44
N GLU A 77 -23.61 26.76 -1.13
CA GLU A 77 -24.20 28.00 -1.65
C GLU A 77 -24.72 28.90 -0.52
N ASP A 78 -25.34 28.30 0.49
CA ASP A 78 -25.93 29.01 1.63
C ASP A 78 -24.94 29.26 2.78
N TYR A 79 -23.97 28.35 2.95
CA TYR A 79 -23.06 28.30 4.11
C TYR A 79 -21.56 28.26 3.71
N GLY A 80 -21.18 28.29 2.42
CA GLY A 80 -19.77 28.13 2.00
C GLY A 80 -19.28 28.65 0.63
N LYS A 81 -18.85 29.92 0.55
CA LYS A 81 -17.54 30.42 0.02
C LYS A 81 -17.50 31.96 0.19
N HIS A 82 -16.97 32.50 1.29
CA HIS A 82 -16.73 33.96 1.32
C HIS A 82 -15.50 34.32 0.50
N LEU A 83 -15.76 34.86 -0.69
CA LEU A 83 -14.84 35.64 -1.53
C LEU A 83 -14.51 37.01 -0.84
N PRO A 84 -13.48 37.73 -1.31
CA PRO A 84 -12.32 38.21 -0.53
C PRO A 84 -12.54 39.44 0.38
N ASN A 85 -13.78 39.84 0.68
CA ASN A 85 -14.03 41.05 1.48
C ASN A 85 -14.59 40.79 2.89
N CYS A 86 -14.77 39.53 3.30
CA CYS A 86 -15.22 39.19 4.66
C CYS A 86 -14.39 38.02 5.19
N GLU A 87 -13.32 38.34 5.91
CA GLU A 87 -12.25 37.42 6.30
C GLU A 87 -12.66 36.32 7.32
N ASN A 88 -13.94 36.16 7.72
CA ASN A 88 -14.23 35.33 8.92
C ASN A 88 -15.62 34.68 9.10
N ASN A 89 -16.41 34.39 8.07
CA ASN A 89 -17.70 33.69 8.28
C ASN A 89 -17.82 32.36 7.50
N ILE A 90 -16.86 31.44 7.67
CA ILE A 90 -17.18 30.02 7.41
C ILE A 90 -18.02 29.56 8.59
N ASP A 91 -19.24 29.07 8.33
CA ASP A 91 -20.06 28.47 9.38
C ASP A 91 -19.28 27.31 10.03
N LYS A 92 -19.15 27.34 11.36
CA LYS A 92 -18.34 26.36 12.09
C LYS A 92 -18.86 24.94 11.88
N ASP A 93 -20.17 24.78 11.70
CA ASP A 93 -20.80 23.48 11.48
C ASP A 93 -20.50 23.00 10.05
N TYR A 94 -20.51 23.89 9.05
CA TYR A 94 -20.08 23.57 7.69
C TYR A 94 -18.61 23.13 7.64
N ALA A 95 -17.72 23.88 8.29
CA ALA A 95 -16.30 23.53 8.39
C ALA A 95 -16.09 22.18 9.10
N TYR A 96 -16.83 21.92 10.17
CA TYR A 96 -16.80 20.64 10.89
C TYR A 96 -17.28 19.48 10.01
N MET A 97 -18.40 19.63 9.30
CA MET A 97 -18.92 18.59 8.40
C MET A 97 -17.95 18.29 7.27
N TYR A 98 -17.33 19.31 6.67
CA TYR A 98 -16.31 19.14 5.65
C TYR A 98 -15.09 18.38 6.18
N ALA A 99 -14.63 18.70 7.40
CA ALA A 99 -13.54 17.98 8.06
C ALA A 99 -13.90 16.54 8.42
N LYS A 100 -15.16 16.26 8.78
CA LYS A 100 -15.64 14.90 9.08
C LYS A 100 -15.78 14.05 7.82
N LYS A 101 -16.34 14.61 6.75
CA LYS A 101 -16.28 14.01 5.41
C LYS A 101 -14.84 13.62 5.10
N ALA A 102 -13.91 14.55 5.31
CA ALA A 102 -12.51 14.32 5.00
C ALA A 102 -11.88 13.12 5.75
N GLN A 103 -12.24 12.96 7.02
CA GLN A 103 -11.84 11.80 7.82
C GLN A 103 -12.45 10.49 7.28
N TRP A 104 -13.73 10.50 6.89
CA TRP A 104 -14.41 9.30 6.39
C TRP A 104 -13.88 8.80 5.06
N GLN A 105 -13.57 9.67 4.09
CA GLN A 105 -13.03 9.15 2.82
C GLN A 105 -11.58 8.67 2.99
N THR A 106 -10.78 9.28 3.88
CA THR A 106 -9.45 8.71 4.23
C THR A 106 -9.58 7.30 4.79
N LEU A 107 -10.52 7.10 5.72
CA LEU A 107 -10.79 5.77 6.27
C LEU A 107 -11.28 4.78 5.20
N LEU A 108 -12.14 5.24 4.27
CA LEU A 108 -12.59 4.43 3.14
C LEU A 108 -11.41 3.99 2.26
N HIS A 109 -10.49 4.89 1.91
CA HIS A 109 -9.31 4.56 1.12
C HIS A 109 -8.40 3.57 1.86
N ASP A 110 -8.25 3.70 3.18
CA ASP A 110 -7.52 2.74 4.01
C ASP A 110 -8.15 1.33 3.94
N ILE A 111 -9.48 1.22 4.02
CA ILE A 111 -10.22 -0.05 3.93
C ILE A 111 -10.11 -0.64 2.51
N LEU A 112 -10.32 0.16 1.47
CA LEU A 112 -10.22 -0.28 0.07
C LEU A 112 -8.82 -0.85 -0.25
N GLY A 113 -7.77 -0.19 0.24
CA GLY A 113 -6.41 -0.67 0.10
C GLY A 113 -6.18 -2.02 0.77
N LEU A 114 -6.81 -2.27 1.92
CA LEU A 114 -6.70 -3.52 2.67
C LEU A 114 -7.47 -4.67 2.03
N ILE A 115 -8.64 -4.40 1.44
CA ILE A 115 -9.46 -5.40 0.74
C ILE A 115 -8.78 -5.84 -0.56
N ASN A 116 -8.16 -4.91 -1.30
CA ASN A 116 -7.51 -5.21 -2.57
C ASN A 116 -6.05 -4.71 -2.61
N PRO A 117 -5.14 -5.34 -1.86
CA PRO A 117 -3.75 -4.88 -1.73
C PRO A 117 -2.98 -4.98 -3.05
N ILE A 118 -3.30 -5.98 -3.89
CA ILE A 118 -2.70 -6.13 -5.22
C ILE A 118 -3.13 -4.99 -6.14
N GLY A 119 -4.44 -4.66 -6.16
CA GLY A 119 -4.97 -3.53 -6.91
C GLY A 119 -4.37 -2.20 -6.45
N ALA A 120 -4.30 -1.99 -5.14
CA ALA A 120 -3.70 -0.78 -4.56
C ALA A 120 -2.23 -0.60 -4.96
N PHE A 121 -1.46 -1.69 -4.99
CA PHE A 121 -0.07 -1.67 -5.48
C PHE A 121 0.00 -1.26 -6.97
N PHE A 122 -0.80 -1.88 -7.84
CA PHE A 122 -0.78 -1.54 -9.28
C PHE A 122 -1.25 -0.12 -9.56
N ILE A 123 -2.22 0.40 -8.80
CA ILE A 123 -2.64 1.80 -8.92
C ILE A 123 -1.52 2.73 -8.48
N THR A 124 -0.84 2.41 -7.37
CA THR A 124 0.33 3.18 -6.91
C THR A 124 1.46 3.16 -7.94
N LEU A 125 1.73 2.00 -8.55
CA LEU A 125 2.71 1.87 -9.62
C LEU A 125 2.36 2.74 -10.83
N ARG A 126 1.09 2.75 -11.24
CA ARG A 126 0.59 3.62 -12.33
C ARG A 126 0.81 5.10 -12.00
N ILE A 127 0.57 5.53 -10.77
CA ILE A 127 0.78 6.92 -10.31
C ILE A 127 2.26 7.31 -10.45
N PHE A 128 3.17 6.43 -10.00
CA PHE A 128 4.62 6.66 -10.12
C PHE A 128 5.04 6.75 -11.59
N ILE A 129 4.55 5.86 -12.46
CA ILE A 129 4.82 5.90 -13.90
C ILE A 129 4.31 7.20 -14.53
N SER A 130 3.09 7.65 -14.17
CA SER A 130 2.51 8.89 -14.69
C SER A 130 3.36 10.11 -14.33
N ASN A 131 3.72 10.25 -13.06
CA ASN A 131 4.58 11.35 -12.60
C ASN A 131 5.97 11.30 -13.24
N TYR A 132 6.53 10.10 -13.44
CA TYR A 132 7.81 9.95 -14.14
C TYR A 132 7.72 10.38 -15.61
N ILE A 133 6.64 10.04 -16.32
CA ILE A 133 6.41 10.49 -17.69
C ILE A 133 6.27 12.03 -17.75
N GLU A 134 5.57 12.64 -16.79
CA GLU A 134 5.47 14.09 -16.68
C GLU A 134 6.86 14.72 -16.45
N LEU A 135 7.66 14.20 -15.52
CA LEU A 135 9.05 14.65 -15.30
C LEU A 135 9.87 14.62 -16.60
N LEU A 136 9.80 13.51 -17.36
CA LEU A 136 10.50 13.37 -18.63
C LEU A 136 10.00 14.38 -19.67
N TYR A 137 8.70 14.63 -19.73
CA TYR A 137 8.12 15.65 -20.61
C TYR A 137 8.67 17.04 -20.29
N HIS A 138 8.68 17.43 -19.01
CA HIS A 138 9.24 18.69 -18.57
C HIS A 138 10.72 18.82 -18.94
N ALA A 139 11.54 17.80 -18.63
CA ALA A 139 12.98 17.84 -18.91
C ALA A 139 13.32 17.85 -20.40
N TYR A 140 12.71 16.97 -21.21
CA TYR A 140 13.13 16.75 -22.58
C TYR A 140 12.38 17.59 -23.62
N TYR A 141 11.09 17.84 -23.39
CA TYR A 141 10.25 18.59 -24.33
C TYR A 141 10.21 20.08 -23.96
N LEU A 142 9.91 20.41 -22.70
CA LEU A 142 9.81 21.80 -22.25
C LEU A 142 11.15 22.44 -21.87
N LYS A 143 12.21 21.63 -21.70
CA LYS A 143 13.54 22.08 -21.23
C LYS A 143 13.51 22.68 -19.82
N GLU A 144 12.65 22.10 -18.98
CA GLU A 144 12.45 22.47 -17.58
C GLU A 144 13.11 21.40 -16.71
N PHE A 145 14.31 21.72 -16.22
CA PHE A 145 15.15 20.82 -15.43
C PHE A 145 14.92 21.01 -13.92
N GLU A 146 15.49 20.13 -13.09
CA GLU A 146 15.43 20.24 -11.61
C GLU A 146 14.00 20.13 -11.04
N MET A 147 13.13 19.39 -11.72
CA MET A 147 11.75 19.09 -11.33
C MET A 147 11.61 17.74 -10.60
N ASP A 148 12.73 17.03 -10.41
CA ASP A 148 12.79 15.69 -9.83
C ASP A 148 12.13 15.62 -8.45
N LYS A 149 12.56 16.47 -7.50
CA LYS A 149 12.05 16.46 -6.13
C LYS A 149 10.54 16.74 -6.07
N TYR A 150 10.03 17.62 -6.94
CA TYR A 150 8.60 17.88 -7.10
C TYR A 150 7.85 16.61 -7.50
N TYR A 151 8.28 15.91 -8.54
CA TYR A 151 7.59 14.71 -9.05
C TYR A 151 7.72 13.49 -8.14
N HIS A 152 8.85 13.35 -7.45
CA HIS A 152 9.03 12.38 -6.36
C HIS A 152 7.97 12.58 -5.28
N SER A 153 7.85 13.82 -4.79
CA SER A 153 6.91 14.16 -3.73
C SER A 153 5.45 14.09 -4.19
N LYS A 154 5.14 14.56 -5.41
CA LYS A 154 3.78 14.53 -5.99
C LYS A 154 3.27 13.10 -6.13
N ALA A 155 4.07 12.19 -6.69
CA ALA A 155 3.68 10.78 -6.82
C ALA A 155 3.40 10.11 -5.46
N ASN A 156 4.23 10.41 -4.46
CA ASN A 156 4.04 9.91 -3.10
C ASN A 156 2.77 10.48 -2.44
N CYS A 157 2.46 11.76 -2.70
CA CYS A 157 1.23 12.41 -2.25
C CYS A 157 0.00 11.75 -2.88
N GLU A 158 -0.04 11.62 -4.20
CA GLU A 158 -1.18 11.03 -4.94
C GLU A 158 -1.43 9.58 -4.55
N ALA A 159 -0.36 8.77 -4.46
CA ALA A 159 -0.45 7.38 -4.00
C ALA A 159 -1.12 7.25 -2.63
N THR A 160 -0.77 8.17 -1.72
CA THR A 160 -1.25 8.17 -0.35
C THR A 160 -2.69 8.68 -0.23
N GLN A 161 -3.08 9.65 -1.06
CA GLN A 161 -4.47 10.13 -1.14
C GLN A 161 -5.41 9.07 -1.72
N GLU A 162 -4.97 8.37 -2.78
CA GLU A 162 -5.80 7.40 -3.51
C GLU A 162 -6.00 6.08 -2.77
N MET A 163 -4.94 5.56 -2.13
CA MET A 163 -4.92 4.19 -1.58
C MET A 163 -4.61 4.14 -0.08
N GLY A 164 -4.63 5.30 0.58
CA GLY A 164 -4.50 5.39 2.02
C GLY A 164 -3.20 4.80 2.56
N ILE A 165 -3.29 4.01 3.64
CA ILE A 165 -2.16 3.36 4.31
C ILE A 165 -1.45 2.37 3.38
N ILE A 166 -2.18 1.63 2.54
CA ILE A 166 -1.57 0.69 1.60
C ILE A 166 -0.87 1.43 0.47
N GLY A 167 -1.45 2.54 -0.01
CA GLY A 167 -0.78 3.46 -0.93
C GLY A 167 0.52 4.02 -0.37
N LEU A 168 0.52 4.44 0.89
CA LEU A 168 1.71 4.89 1.60
C LEU A 168 2.79 3.79 1.64
N LYS A 169 2.42 2.56 2.00
CA LYS A 169 3.36 1.42 2.07
C LYS A 169 3.90 1.02 0.69
N ALA A 170 3.05 1.00 -0.32
CA ALA A 170 3.46 0.76 -1.69
C ALA A 170 4.38 1.86 -2.22
N ALA A 171 4.09 3.13 -1.90
CA ALA A 171 4.94 4.27 -2.26
C ALA A 171 6.30 4.25 -1.54
N GLU A 172 6.35 3.83 -0.27
CA GLU A 172 7.61 3.57 0.44
C GLU A 172 8.45 2.52 -0.27
N PHE A 173 7.85 1.38 -0.62
CA PHE A 173 8.53 0.30 -1.33
C PHE A 173 9.04 0.73 -2.70
N LEU A 174 8.18 1.33 -3.53
CA LEU A 174 8.52 1.77 -4.88
C LEU A 174 9.55 2.89 -4.88
N GLY A 175 9.44 3.83 -3.94
CA GLY A 175 10.44 4.87 -3.72
C GLY A 175 11.81 4.26 -3.42
N ASN A 176 11.89 3.40 -2.40
CA ASN A 176 13.16 2.75 -2.02
C ASN A 176 13.75 1.91 -3.17
N ALA A 177 12.91 1.22 -3.93
CA ALA A 177 13.35 0.45 -5.10
C ALA A 177 13.92 1.35 -6.20
N LYS A 178 13.28 2.49 -6.48
CA LYS A 178 13.79 3.50 -7.42
C LYS A 178 15.14 4.06 -6.96
N GLU A 179 15.25 4.45 -5.69
CA GLU A 179 16.50 4.96 -5.12
C GLU A 179 17.66 3.98 -5.28
N GLY A 180 17.42 2.68 -4.99
CA GLY A 180 18.45 1.65 -5.18
C GLY A 180 18.89 1.50 -6.63
N TYR A 181 17.96 1.63 -7.58
CA TYR A 181 18.26 1.60 -9.01
C TYR A 181 19.02 2.85 -9.47
N ASP A 182 18.62 4.03 -9.00
CA ASP A 182 19.25 5.30 -9.37
C ASP A 182 20.67 5.37 -8.81
N GLN A 183 20.88 4.99 -7.55
CA GLN A 183 22.21 4.94 -6.93
C GLN A 183 23.16 4.02 -7.72
N TYR A 184 22.70 2.83 -8.12
CA TYR A 184 23.46 1.92 -8.98
C TYR A 184 23.80 2.59 -10.33
N THR A 185 22.81 3.21 -10.97
CA THR A 185 22.96 3.82 -12.30
C THR A 185 23.85 5.06 -12.28
N TYR A 186 23.79 5.87 -11.22
CA TYR A 186 24.63 7.05 -11.05
C TYR A 186 26.10 6.67 -10.89
N VAL A 187 26.40 5.69 -10.03
CA VAL A 187 27.77 5.22 -9.79
C VAL A 187 28.36 4.52 -11.02
N HIS A 188 27.61 3.61 -11.64
CA HIS A 188 28.14 2.76 -12.72
C HIS A 188 28.06 3.38 -14.12
N THR A 189 27.04 4.19 -14.39
CA THR A 189 26.78 4.75 -15.73
C THR A 189 27.18 6.21 -15.83
N HIS A 190 26.82 7.03 -14.83
CA HIS A 190 27.09 8.48 -14.84
C HIS A 190 28.44 8.86 -14.20
N LYS A 191 29.13 7.90 -13.59
CA LYS A 191 30.45 8.06 -12.97
C LYS A 191 30.52 9.18 -11.92
N VAL A 192 29.41 9.47 -11.25
CA VAL A 192 29.42 10.33 -10.05
C VAL A 192 29.99 9.54 -8.87
N THR A 193 30.43 10.25 -7.85
CA THR A 193 30.95 9.61 -6.64
C THR A 193 29.82 8.92 -5.87
N LEU A 194 30.17 7.88 -5.09
CA LEU A 194 29.20 7.21 -4.20
C LEU A 194 28.60 8.20 -3.20
N GLU A 195 29.39 9.17 -2.72
CA GLU A 195 28.94 10.20 -1.78
C GLU A 195 27.90 11.13 -2.41
N GLU A 196 28.12 11.60 -3.65
CA GLU A 196 27.15 12.40 -4.39
C GLU A 196 25.84 11.63 -4.65
N ALA A 197 25.95 10.35 -5.02
CA ALA A 197 24.78 9.51 -5.27
C ALA A 197 23.95 9.25 -3.99
N ILE A 198 24.60 9.06 -2.84
CA ILE A 198 23.93 8.93 -1.54
C ILE A 198 23.25 10.26 -1.17
N ALA A 199 23.95 11.38 -1.31
CA ALA A 199 23.40 12.69 -0.97
C ALA A 199 22.20 13.07 -1.84
N ASP A 200 22.18 12.65 -3.11
CA ASP A 200 21.01 12.84 -3.97
C ASP A 200 19.83 11.98 -3.52
N SER A 201 20.08 10.69 -3.26
CA SER A 201 19.05 9.79 -2.76
C SER A 201 18.46 10.24 -1.42
N GLU A 202 19.26 10.81 -0.52
CA GLU A 202 18.76 11.37 0.74
C GLU A 202 17.77 12.52 0.50
N ARG A 203 18.06 13.39 -0.47
CA ARG A 203 17.16 14.49 -0.85
C ARG A 203 15.86 13.96 -1.48
N ASP A 204 15.96 12.94 -2.33
CA ASP A 204 14.78 12.28 -2.91
C ASP A 204 13.93 11.60 -1.84
N GLN A 205 14.55 10.93 -0.88
CA GLN A 205 13.84 10.33 0.23
C GLN A 205 13.14 11.37 1.12
N VAL A 206 13.73 12.55 1.33
CA VAL A 206 13.07 13.65 2.02
C VAL A 206 11.83 14.11 1.24
N ALA A 207 11.95 14.31 -0.08
CA ALA A 207 10.82 14.67 -0.94
C ALA A 207 9.72 13.59 -0.91
N ASN A 208 10.09 12.32 -1.07
CA ASN A 208 9.18 11.19 -0.99
C ASN A 208 8.41 11.18 0.36
N ARG A 209 9.10 11.35 1.49
CA ARG A 209 8.47 11.43 2.83
C ARG A 209 7.49 12.58 2.93
N LEU A 210 7.90 13.78 2.51
CA LEU A 210 7.08 14.98 2.54
C LEU A 210 5.78 14.80 1.75
N GLY A 211 5.87 14.18 0.57
CA GLY A 211 4.73 13.81 -0.26
C GLY A 211 3.73 12.94 0.49
N ARG A 212 4.18 11.84 1.10
CA ARG A 212 3.32 10.92 1.86
C ARG A 212 2.67 11.61 3.06
N GLU A 213 3.44 12.39 3.81
CA GLU A 213 2.94 13.11 4.98
C GLU A 213 1.87 14.13 4.60
N ARG A 214 2.12 14.95 3.56
CA ARG A 214 1.15 15.94 3.08
C ARG A 214 -0.07 15.27 2.43
N GLY A 215 0.10 14.17 1.72
CA GLY A 215 -1.00 13.37 1.17
C GLY A 215 -1.94 12.83 2.26
N ARG A 216 -1.39 12.32 3.38
CA ARG A 216 -2.21 11.92 4.55
C ARG A 216 -2.88 13.11 5.23
N LYS A 217 -2.15 14.21 5.37
CA LYS A 217 -2.62 15.37 6.13
C LYS A 217 -3.70 16.16 5.38
N TYR A 218 -3.60 16.23 4.05
CA TYR A 218 -4.46 17.01 3.18
C TYR A 218 -5.05 16.15 2.06
N PRO A 219 -5.92 15.18 2.38
CA PRO A 219 -6.40 14.16 1.44
C PRO A 219 -7.21 14.66 0.23
N TYR A 220 -7.60 15.94 0.21
CA TYR A 220 -8.43 16.55 -0.87
C TYR A 220 -7.79 17.75 -1.53
N CYS A 221 -6.58 18.13 -1.11
CA CYS A 221 -5.85 19.19 -1.77
C CYS A 221 -5.11 18.59 -2.96
N ASP A 222 -5.11 19.30 -4.09
CA ASP A 222 -4.34 18.92 -5.27
C ASP A 222 -2.86 18.76 -4.90
N CYS A 223 -2.30 17.57 -5.14
CA CYS A 223 -0.90 17.29 -4.84
C CYS A 223 0.08 18.21 -5.58
N SER A 224 -0.29 18.73 -6.74
CA SER A 224 0.49 19.73 -7.48
C SER A 224 0.59 21.05 -6.72
N ILE A 225 -0.51 21.46 -6.06
CA ILE A 225 -0.54 22.65 -5.20
C ILE A 225 0.20 22.37 -3.89
N LEU A 226 -0.02 21.20 -3.28
CA LEU A 226 0.63 20.81 -2.04
C LEU A 226 2.15 20.70 -2.17
N MET A 227 2.68 20.42 -3.36
CA MET A 227 4.13 20.31 -3.63
C MET A 227 4.73 21.53 -4.32
N HIS A 228 3.97 22.62 -4.47
CA HIS A 228 4.41 23.81 -5.21
C HIS A 228 5.73 24.41 -4.67
N ASP A 229 6.02 24.26 -3.38
CA ASP A 229 7.27 24.72 -2.76
C ASP A 229 8.51 23.94 -3.21
N LEU A 230 8.33 22.73 -3.76
CA LEU A 230 9.38 21.90 -4.33
C LEU A 230 9.64 22.17 -5.82
N LEU A 231 8.85 23.05 -6.45
CA LEU A 231 9.18 23.52 -7.79
C LEU A 231 10.51 24.29 -7.77
N PRO A 232 11.27 24.30 -8.87
CA PRO A 232 12.44 25.15 -8.98
C PRO A 232 12.03 26.63 -9.04
N ASP A 233 12.93 27.53 -8.66
CA ASP A 233 12.59 28.95 -8.46
C ASP A 233 12.06 29.64 -9.72
N TYR A 234 12.48 29.19 -10.92
CA TYR A 234 12.00 29.72 -12.18
C TYR A 234 10.54 29.34 -12.52
N LYS A 235 9.92 28.47 -11.69
CA LYS A 235 8.53 28.01 -11.80
C LYS A 235 7.63 28.47 -10.65
N LYS A 236 8.20 29.11 -9.63
CA LYS A 236 7.45 29.64 -8.48
C LYS A 236 6.79 30.98 -8.78
#